data_AF-A0A2N2NR78-F1
#
_entry.id   AF-A0A2N2NR78-F1
#
_cell.length_a   1.000
_cell.length_b   1.000
_cell.length_c   1.000
_cell.angle_alpha   90.00
_cell.angle_beta   90.00
_cell.angle_gamma   90.00
#
_symmetry.space_group_name_H-M   'P 1'
#
loop_
_entity.id
_entity.type
_entity.pdbx_description
1 polymer ?
#
loop_
_entity_poly.entity_id
_entity_poly.type
_entity_poly.pdbx_seq_one_letter_code
_entity_poly.pdbx_strand_id
1 'polypeptide(L)' 'MEKSSVDELSYEQAFAELEQIVNRLESETLNLDESLTLYERGQALSAHCATLLESAELRVQKLRLESQLPEDEQDD' A
#
# COMPACT_ATOMS: atom_id res chain seq x y z
N MET A 1 -0.81 23.28 -2.03
CA MET A 1 -1.27 22.03 -1.41
C MET A 1 -0.03 21.19 -1.19
N GLU A 2 0.42 21.06 0.05
CA GLU A 2 1.51 20.13 0.38
C GLU A 2 1.03 18.72 0.08
N LYS A 3 1.73 18.01 -0.80
CA LYS A 3 1.53 16.57 -0.98
C LYS A 3 2.06 15.89 0.27
N SER A 4 1.19 15.23 1.02
CA SER A 4 1.60 14.41 2.16
C SER A 4 2.65 13.39 1.74
N SER A 5 3.57 13.09 2.66
CA SER A 5 4.59 12.06 2.47
C SER A 5 3.90 10.72 2.23
N VAL A 6 4.41 9.92 1.30
CA VAL A 6 3.74 8.67 0.86
C VAL A 6 3.58 7.69 2.02
N ASP A 7 4.57 7.65 2.91
CA ASP A 7 4.64 6.83 4.11
C ASP A 7 3.54 7.15 5.16
N GLU A 8 2.90 8.31 5.08
CA GLU A 8 1.82 8.73 5.99
C GLU A 8 0.42 8.35 5.48
N LEU A 9 0.31 7.86 4.24
CA LEU A 9 -0.98 7.57 3.62
C LEU A 9 -1.56 6.23 4.09
N SER A 10 -2.88 6.17 4.27
CA SER A 10 -3.58 4.88 4.36
C SER A 10 -3.53 4.13 3.02
N TYR A 11 -3.86 2.83 3.03
CA TYR A 11 -3.92 2.04 1.81
C TYR A 11 -4.89 2.65 0.80
N GLU A 12 -6.10 3.01 1.24
CA GLU A 12 -7.15 3.59 0.38
C GLU A 12 -6.71 4.93 -0.21
N GLN A 13 -6.02 5.76 0.59
CA GLN A 13 -5.51 7.04 0.12
C GLN A 13 -4.39 6.86 -0.91
N ALA A 14 -3.42 5.99 -0.61
CA ALA A 14 -2.30 5.72 -1.50
C ALA A 14 -2.77 5.07 -2.82
N PHE A 15 -3.71 4.14 -2.75
CA PHE A 15 -4.29 3.48 -3.90
C PHE A 15 -5.11 4.45 -4.76
N ALA A 16 -5.96 5.28 -4.15
CA ALA A 16 -6.73 6.29 -4.89
C ALA A 16 -5.83 7.31 -5.59
N GLU A 17 -4.74 7.74 -4.94
CA GLU A 17 -3.76 8.64 -5.58
C GLU A 17 -3.02 7.93 -6.72
N LEU A 18 -2.66 6.66 -6.55
CA LEU A 18 -2.02 5.86 -7.60
C LEU A 18 -2.93 5.72 -8.83
N GLU A 19 -4.23 5.43 -8.65
CA GLU A 19 -5.20 5.39 -9.75
C GLU A 19 -5.28 6.74 -10.48
N GLN A 20 -5.29 7.85 -9.75
CA GLN A 20 -5.27 9.19 -10.36
C GLN A 20 -4.01 9.44 -11.18
N ILE A 21 -2.86 8.98 -10.69
CA ILE A 21 -1.58 9.10 -11.41
C ILE A 21 -1.58 8.28 -12.68
N VAL A 22 -2.05 7.02 -12.64
CA VAL A 22 -2.19 6.16 -13.82
C VAL A 22 -3.09 6.82 -14.86
N ASN A 23 -4.27 7.28 -14.45
CA ASN A 23 -5.20 7.99 -15.33
C ASN A 23 -4.57 9.25 -15.96
N ARG A 24 -3.72 9.98 -15.21
CA ARG A 24 -3.00 11.13 -15.75
C ARG A 24 -1.93 10.73 -16.75
N LEU A 25 -1.14 9.69 -16.46
CA LEU A 25 -0.07 9.19 -17.32
C LEU A 25 -0.59 8.71 -18.69
N GLU A 26 -1.85 8.29 -18.76
CA GLU A 26 -2.52 7.92 -20.01
C GLU A 26 -2.98 9.13 -20.85
N SER A 27 -2.86 10.36 -20.33
CA SER A 27 -3.21 11.58 -21.06
C SER A 27 -2.15 11.98 -22.08
N GLU A 28 -2.57 12.27 -23.31
CA GLU A 28 -1.71 12.75 -24.40
C GLU A 28 -1.11 14.15 -24.18
N THR A 29 -1.46 14.83 -23.08
CA THR A 29 -1.10 16.23 -22.83
C THR A 29 0.10 16.41 -21.89
N LEU A 30 0.64 15.33 -21.32
CA LEU A 30 1.78 15.41 -20.39
C LEU A 30 3.09 15.68 -21.12
N ASN A 31 3.89 16.59 -20.59
CA ASN A 31 5.29 16.70 -21.00
C ASN A 31 6.17 15.65 -20.30
N LEU A 32 7.43 15.55 -20.72
CA LEU A 32 8.38 14.56 -20.21
C LEU A 32 8.62 14.70 -18.70
N ASP A 33 8.87 15.92 -18.21
CA ASP A 33 9.19 16.16 -16.80
C ASP A 33 8.01 15.85 -15.89
N GLU A 34 6.79 16.18 -16.33
CA GLU A 34 5.56 15.82 -15.62
C GLU A 34 5.35 14.30 -15.60
N SER A 35 5.64 13.63 -16.72
CA SER A 35 5.53 12.17 -16.84
C SER A 35 6.50 11.47 -15.89
N LEU A 36 7.74 11.95 -15.81
CA LEU A 36 8.75 11.44 -14.87
C LEU A 36 8.34 11.65 -13.42
N THR A 37 7.87 12.86 -13.08
CA THR A 37 7.40 13.19 -11.71
C THR A 37 6.24 12.29 -11.29
N LEU A 38 5.28 12.07 -12.19
CA LEU A 38 4.13 11.18 -11.94
C LEU A 38 4.57 9.73 -11.79
N TYR A 39 5.49 9.27 -12.64
CA TYR A 39 6.02 7.92 -12.60
C TYR A 39 6.76 7.62 -11.29
N GLU A 40 7.65 8.53 -10.85
CA GLU A 40 8.38 8.40 -9.59
C GLU A 40 7.41 8.33 -8.39
N ARG A 41 6.41 9.21 -8.36
CA ARG A 41 5.41 9.16 -7.29
C ARG A 41 4.53 7.92 -7.36
N GLY A 42 4.16 7.47 -8.56
CA GLY A 42 3.42 6.23 -8.78
C GLY A 42 4.19 5.01 -8.25
N GLN A 43 5.50 4.93 -8.51
CA GLN A 43 6.35 3.87 -7.95
C GLN A 43 6.38 3.91 -6.42
N ALA A 44 6.54 5.10 -5.82
CA ALA A 44 6.54 5.24 -4.37
C ALA A 44 5.21 4.77 -3.75
N LEU A 45 4.08 5.18 -4.33
CA LEU A 45 2.74 4.76 -3.88
C LEU A 45 2.54 3.25 -4.04
N SER A 46 2.96 2.68 -5.17
CA SER A 46 2.87 1.24 -5.40
C SER A 46 3.67 0.44 -4.37
N ALA A 47 4.89 0.88 -4.05
CA ALA A 47 5.72 0.25 -3.03
C ALA A 47 5.06 0.32 -1.64
N HIS A 48 4.53 1.49 -1.27
CA HIS A 48 3.82 1.68 0.00
C HIS A 48 2.58 0.80 0.12
N CYS A 49 1.76 0.73 -0.93
CA CYS A 49 0.60 -0.17 -0.99
C CYS A 49 1.01 -1.63 -0.76
N ALA A 50 2.10 -2.09 -1.39
CA ALA A 50 2.60 -3.44 -1.20
C ALA A 50 3.04 -3.70 0.26
N THR A 51 3.75 -2.76 0.88
CA THR A 51 4.17 -2.85 2.29
C THR A 51 2.97 -2.91 3.24
N LEU A 52 1.93 -2.11 3.00
CA LEU A 52 0.71 -2.14 3.81
C LEU A 52 -0.01 -3.49 3.71
N LEU A 53 -0.11 -4.05 2.50
CA LEU A 53 -0.73 -5.35 2.26
C LEU A 53 0.08 -6.49 2.92
N GLU A 54 1.40 -6.47 2.79
CA GLU A 54 2.29 -7.44 3.45
C GLU A 54 2.11 -7.40 4.98
N SER A 55 2.07 -6.19 5.57
CA SER A 55 1.84 -6.02 7.01
C SER A 55 0.48 -6.58 7.44
N ALA A 56 -0.57 -6.32 6.66
CA ALA A 56 -1.91 -6.84 6.91
C ALA A 56 -1.94 -8.38 6.83
N GLU A 57 -1.29 -8.96 5.83
CA GLU A 57 -1.20 -10.41 5.67
C GLU A 57 -0.47 -11.06 6.85
N LEU A 58 0.69 -10.52 7.25
CA LEU A 58 1.44 -11.01 8.41
C LEU A 58 0.60 -10.97 9.69
N ARG A 59 -0.21 -9.92 9.88
CA ARG A 59 -1.12 -9.82 11.01
C ARG A 59 -2.18 -10.91 10.99
N VAL A 60 -2.79 -11.18 9.83
CA VAL A 60 -3.78 -12.26 9.67
C VAL A 60 -3.15 -13.62 9.94
N GLN A 61 -1.95 -13.87 9.42
CA GLN A 61 -1.22 -15.13 9.65
C GLN A 61 -0.94 -15.37 11.14
N LYS A 62 -0.52 -14.33 11.88
CA LYS A 62 -0.31 -14.42 13.34
C LYS A 62 -1.59 -14.77 14.10
N LEU A 63 -2.69 -14.07 13.82
CA LEU A 63 -3.99 -14.34 14.45
C LEU A 63 -4.47 -15.77 14.17
N ARG A 64 -4.23 -16.26 12.95
CA ARG A 64 -4.55 -17.64 12.58
C ARG A 64 -3.73 -18.66 13.38
N LEU A 65 -2.44 -18.42 13.55
CA LEU A 65 -1.56 -19.30 14.33
C LEU A 65 -1.96 -19.33 15.80
N GLU A 66 -2.24 -18.16 16.40
CA GLU A 66 -2.73 -18.04 17.77
C GLU A 66 -4.06 -18.80 17.97
N SER A 67 -4.94 -18.77 16.98
CA SER A 67 -6.23 -19.49 17.00
C SER A 67 -6.10 -21.00 16.78
N GLN A 68 -4.92 -21.50 16.39
CA GLN A 68 -4.64 -22.92 16.11
C GLN A 68 -3.74 -23.57 17.18
N LEU A 69 -3.30 -22.83 18.19
CA LEU A 69 -2.62 -23.42 19.33
C LEU A 69 -3.61 -24.35 20.04
N PRO A 70 -3.31 -25.65 20.20
CA PRO A 70 -4.08 -26.50 21.10
C PRO A 70 -4.01 -25.84 22.48
N GLU A 71 -5.15 -25.68 23.13
CA GLU A 71 -5.18 -25.37 24.56
C GLU A 71 -4.39 -26.51 25.22
N ASP A 72 -3.16 -26.23 25.65
CA ASP A 72 -2.31 -27.22 26.32
C ASP A 72 -3.16 -27.86 27.43
N GLU A 73 -3.20 -29.19 27.36
CA GLU A 73 -3.81 -30.14 28.28
C GLU A 73 -3.72 -29.63 29.73
N GLN A 74 -4.79 -29.00 30.21
CA GLN A 74 -5.10 -28.93 31.64
C GLN A 74 -6.14 -30.00 31.89
N ASP A 75 -5.69 -31.19 32.23
CA ASP A 75 -6.35 -32.02 33.23
C ASP A 75 -5.33 -33.06 33.75
N ASP A 76 -5.27 -33.13 35.08
CA ASP A 76 -4.36 -33.90 35.94
C ASP A 76 -4.20 -35.40 35.62
#